data_AF-A0A151S7V5-F1
#
_entry.id   AF-A0A151S7V5-F1
#
_cell.length_a   1.000
_cell.length_b   1.000
_cell.length_c   1.000
_cell.angle_alpha   90.00
_cell.angle_beta   90.00
_cell.angle_gamma   90.00
#
_symmetry.space_group_name_H-M   'P 1'
#
loop_
_entity.id
_entity.type
_entity.pdbx_description
1 polymer ?
#
loop_
_entity_poly.entity_id
_entity_poly.type
_entity_poly.pdbx_seq_one_letter_code
_entity_poly.pdbx_strand_id
1 'polypeptide(L)' 'IDRLVDGASGHALLSFLDAYSGYNQIMMYPLDDEHTAFITDHANFCYRVMPFGLKNVGATY' A
#
# COMPACT_ATOMS: atom_id res chain seq x y z
N ILE A 1 -0.85 0.72 -20.32
CA ILE A 1 -1.24 -0.64 -19.86
C ILE A 1 -0.93 -1.65 -20.96
N ASP A 2 -1.31 -1.38 -22.20
CA ASP A 2 -1.12 -2.28 -23.35
C ASP A 2 0.34 -2.75 -23.53
N ARG A 3 1.33 -1.85 -23.45
CA ARG A 3 2.77 -2.24 -23.54
C ARG A 3 3.23 -3.26 -22.49
N LEU A 4 2.63 -3.29 -21.30
CA LEU A 4 2.99 -4.26 -20.25
C LEU A 4 2.30 -5.61 -20.49
N VAL A 5 1.05 -5.56 -20.95
CA VAL A 5 0.27 -6.76 -21.28
C VAL A 5 0.87 -7.45 -22.49
N ASP A 6 1.26 -6.70 -23.52
CA ASP A 6 1.92 -7.24 -24.71
C ASP A 6 3.29 -7.83 -24.41
N GLY A 7 4.02 -7.26 -23.43
CA GLY A 7 5.30 -7.80 -22.98
C GLY A 7 5.18 -9.07 -22.13
N ALA A 8 4.07 -9.26 -21.43
CA ALA A 8 3.78 -10.47 -20.65
C ALA A 8 3.15 -11.60 -21.51
N SER A 9 2.49 -11.22 -22.60
CA SER A 9 1.83 -12.14 -23.54
C SER A 9 2.85 -13.04 -24.23
N GLY A 10 2.70 -14.36 -24.08
CA GLY A 10 3.57 -15.37 -24.70
C GLY A 10 4.64 -15.97 -23.78
N HIS A 11 4.75 -15.54 -22.53
CA HIS A 11 5.59 -16.24 -21.54
C HIS A 11 4.90 -17.53 -21.05
N ALA A 12 5.66 -18.63 -21.02
CA ALA A 12 5.17 -19.94 -20.56
C ALA A 12 4.92 -19.99 -19.03
N LEU A 13 5.46 -19.04 -18.28
CA LEU A 13 5.35 -18.94 -16.82
C LEU A 13 5.32 -17.46 -16.43
N LEU A 14 4.32 -17.09 -15.64
CA LEU A 14 4.17 -15.77 -15.03
C LEU A 14 4.11 -15.95 -13.51
N SER A 15 4.93 -15.18 -12.79
CA SER A 15 4.92 -15.13 -11.33
C SER A 15 4.48 -13.73 -10.91
N PHE A 16 3.44 -13.65 -10.09
CA PHE A 16 2.95 -12.40 -9.54
C PHE A 16 3.50 -12.22 -8.14
N LEU A 17 4.01 -11.02 -7.86
CA LEU A 17 4.34 -10.61 -6.49
C LEU A 17 3.05 -10.21 -5.77
N ASP A 18 2.82 -10.78 -4.58
CA ASP A 18 1.77 -10.31 -3.70
C ASP A 18 2.15 -8.93 -3.14
N ALA A 19 1.61 -7.88 -3.74
CA ALA A 19 1.77 -6.53 -3.21
C ALA A 19 0.84 -6.26 -2.01
N TYR A 20 -0.10 -7.16 -1.69
CA TYR A 20 -1.10 -6.94 -0.64
C TYR A 20 -0.45 -6.87 0.75
N SER A 21 0.47 -7.78 1.05
CA SER A 21 1.24 -7.78 2.30
C SER A 21 2.28 -6.65 2.37
N GLY A 22 2.54 -6.00 1.24
CA GLY A 22 3.54 -4.97 1.11
C GLY A 22 3.13 -3.59 1.66
N TYR A 23 1.84 -3.30 1.78
CA TYR A 23 1.33 -2.04 2.32
C TYR A 23 1.76 -1.81 3.78
N ASN A 24 1.79 -2.89 4.58
CA ASN A 24 2.17 -2.83 5.99
C ASN A 24 3.68 -2.66 6.22
N GLN A 25 4.49 -2.64 5.15
CA GLN A 25 5.95 -2.54 5.23
C GLN A 25 6.46 -1.13 4.88
N ILE A 26 5.61 -0.29 4.30
CA ILE A 26 5.96 1.10 3.96
C ILE A 26 5.72 1.99 5.18
N MET A 27 6.79 2.60 5.67
CA MET A 27 6.74 3.55 6.77
C MET A 27 5.89 4.77 6.40
N MET A 28 5.05 5.20 7.33
CA MET A 28 4.28 6.43 7.18
C MET A 28 5.24 7.63 7.20
N TYR A 29 4.93 8.67 6.42
CA TYR A 29 5.68 9.91 6.52
C TYR A 29 5.41 10.52 7.91
N PRO A 30 6.44 10.92 8.69
CA PRO A 30 6.26 11.30 10.09
C PRO A 30 5.27 12.45 10.32
N LEU A 31 5.07 13.33 9.33
CA LEU A 31 4.11 14.43 9.42
C LEU A 31 2.66 13.99 9.18
N ASP A 32 2.46 12.86 8.50
CA ASP A 32 1.13 12.32 8.18
C ASP A 32 0.62 11.35 9.26
N ASP A 33 1.44 11.03 10.26
CA ASP A 33 1.09 10.12 11.38
C ASP A 33 -0.05 10.73 12.22
N GLU A 34 0.00 12.04 12.50
CA GLU A 34 -1.08 12.75 13.22
C GLU A 34 -2.37 12.85 12.39
N HIS A 35 -2.25 12.94 11.06
CA HIS A 35 -3.39 13.01 10.14
C HIS A 35 -4.08 11.66 9.92
N THR A 36 -3.47 10.57 10.36
CA THR A 36 -4.04 9.22 10.31
C THR A 36 -4.38 8.65 11.68
N ALA A 37 -4.46 9.53 12.70
CA ALA A 37 -4.96 9.17 14.00
C ALA A 37 -6.42 8.69 13.93
N PHE A 38 -6.71 7.56 14.59
CA PHE A 38 -8.04 7.03 14.76
C PHE A 38 -8.37 6.84 16.25
N ILE A 39 -9.63 7.11 16.58
CA ILE A 39 -10.14 7.00 17.94
C ILE A 39 -10.73 5.61 18.10
N THR A 40 -10.26 4.88 19.11
CA THR A 40 -10.93 3.68 19.63
C THR A 40 -11.62 4.04 20.94
N ASP A 41 -12.59 3.22 21.37
CA ASP A 41 -13.39 3.46 22.58
C ASP A 41 -12.56 3.71 23.86
N HIS A 42 -11.27 3.36 23.84
CA HIS A 42 -10.35 3.45 24.97
C HIS A 42 -9.17 4.40 24.78
N ALA A 43 -8.82 4.81 23.56
CA ALA A 43 -7.65 5.66 23.27
C ALA A 43 -7.57 6.14 21.81
N ASN A 44 -6.73 7.16 21.58
CA ASN A 44 -6.29 7.57 20.25
C ASN A 44 -5.04 6.78 19.85
N PHE A 45 -5.06 6.22 18.64
CA PHE A 45 -3.92 5.51 18.04
C PHE A 45 -3.58 6.13 16.70
N CYS A 46 -2.30 6.09 16.32
CA CYS A 46 -1.81 6.54 15.01
C CYS A 46 -1.14 5.38 14.25
N TYR A 47 -1.20 5.42 12.93
CA TYR A 47 -0.63 4.39 12.08
C TYR A 47 0.83 4.70 11.72
N ARG A 48 1.75 3.91 12.27
CA ARG A 48 3.19 4.00 11.95
C ARG A 48 3.58 3.52 10.55
N VAL A 49 2.71 2.72 9.94
CA VAL A 49 2.86 2.17 8.59
C VAL A 49 1.59 2.48 7.81
N MET A 50 1.71 2.63 6.50
CA MET A 50 0.61 3.10 5.66
C MET A 50 -0.63 2.18 5.77
N PRO A 51 -1.76 2.66 6.33
CA PRO A 51 -2.96 1.85 6.49
C PRO A 51 -3.72 1.63 5.18
N PHE A 52 -4.49 0.56 5.12
CA PHE A 52 -5.41 0.29 4.01
C PHE A 52 -6.51 1.37 3.92
N GLY A 53 -6.92 1.69 2.69
CA GLY A 53 -8.01 2.64 2.43
C GLY A 53 -7.58 4.10 2.26
N LEU A 54 -6.29 4.41 2.39
CA LEU A 54 -5.75 5.70 1.97
C LEU A 54 -5.80 5.82 0.43
N LYS A 55 -6.22 6.99 -0.06
CA LYS A 55 -6.53 7.20 -1.49
C LYS A 55 -5.29 7.20 -2.41
N ASN A 56 -4.11 7.52 -1.86
CA ASN A 56 -2.87 7.71 -2.63
C ASN A 56 -1.84 6.59 -2.45
N VAL A 57 -2.18 5.52 -1.74
CA VAL A 57 -1.25 4.43 -1.38
C VAL A 57 -0.62 3.78 -2.62
N GLY A 58 -1.41 3.59 -3.68
CA GLY A 58 -0.93 2.98 -4.93
C GLY A 58 0.08 3.82 -5.72
N ALA A 59 0.24 5.12 -5.40
CA ALA A 59 1.27 5.96 -6.00
C ALA A 59 2.61 5.90 -5.24
N THR A 60 2.61 5.31 -4.04
CA THR A 60 3.81 5.11 -3.20
C THR A 60 4.45 3.72 -3.42
N TYR A 61 3.70 2.80 -4.05
CA TYR A 61 4.13 1.43 -4.39
C TYR A 61 4.84 1.34 -5.75
#